data_AF-A0A814SH01-F1
#
_entry.id   AF-A0A814SH01-F1
#
_cell.length_a   1.000
_cell.length_b   1.000
_cell.length_c   1.000
_cell.angle_alpha   90.00
_cell.angle_beta   90.00
_cell.angle_gamma   90.00
#
_symmetry.space_group_name_H-M   'P 1'
#
loop_
_entity.id
_entity.type
_entity.pdbx_description
1 polymer ?
#
loop_
_entity_poly.entity_id
_entity_poly.type
_entity_poly.pdbx_seq_one_letter_code
_entity_poly.pdbx_strand_id
1 'polypeptide(L)'
;MQKPIDSLSIKGFQVKHVKSETEFLSELSTNLYRIVWVISSSSTQDPAFDAALIKFHASGGAIFLFADNVPYITHASNFLNKKFGITLTGSYGAQLTLTYKEKGYLETGHFGQHDIFTGITNLYEGHTICRPVYSTPASRSALTILATSTDGNPNIAVFDPPATSTEGRLCFDSGFTKLYINWDDAGTARYIVNTTCWLVGIGGQAAMSHL
;
A
#
# COMPACT_ATOMS: atom_id res chain seq x y z
N MET A 1 2.17 -15.25 2.08
CA MET A 1 3.13 -14.57 1.17
C MET A 1 3.40 -15.27 -0.15
N GLN A 2 3.32 -16.61 -0.27
CA GLN A 2 3.58 -17.28 -1.55
C GLN A 2 2.67 -16.79 -2.70
N LYS A 3 1.35 -16.69 -2.46
CA LYS A 3 0.38 -16.25 -3.48
C LYS A 3 0.67 -14.83 -4.07
N PRO A 4 0.95 -13.79 -3.25
CA PRO A 4 1.44 -12.52 -3.77
C PRO A 4 2.70 -12.64 -4.62
N ILE A 5 3.69 -13.40 -4.16
CA ILE A 5 4.97 -13.60 -4.88
C ILE A 5 4.71 -14.23 -6.25
N ASP A 6 3.94 -15.31 -6.31
CA ASP A 6 3.63 -16.01 -7.56
C ASP A 6 2.90 -15.09 -8.55
N SER A 7 1.95 -14.30 -8.05
CA SER A 7 1.18 -13.36 -8.89
C SER A 7 2.06 -12.28 -9.51
N LEU A 8 3.06 -11.79 -8.76
CA LEU A 8 4.06 -10.86 -9.27
C LEU A 8 5.03 -11.52 -10.24
N SER A 9 5.49 -12.74 -9.93
CA SER A 9 6.41 -13.49 -10.80
C SER A 9 5.79 -13.83 -12.16
N ILE A 10 4.51 -14.16 -12.22
CA ILE A 10 3.76 -14.33 -13.49
C ILE A 10 3.79 -13.05 -14.35
N LYS A 11 3.96 -11.87 -13.72
CA LYS A 11 4.06 -10.57 -14.39
C LYS A 11 5.50 -10.12 -14.63
N GLY A 12 6.48 -10.99 -14.40
CA GLY A 12 7.89 -10.73 -14.67
C GLY A 12 8.64 -10.02 -13.54
N PHE A 13 8.02 -9.81 -12.38
CA PHE A 13 8.72 -9.26 -11.22
C PHE A 13 9.59 -10.33 -10.56
N GLN A 14 10.83 -9.95 -10.25
CA GLN A 14 11.70 -10.73 -9.36
C GLN A 14 11.43 -10.28 -7.93
N VAL A 15 11.03 -11.22 -7.05
CA VAL A 15 10.64 -10.91 -5.68
C VAL A 15 11.56 -11.62 -4.70
N LYS A 16 12.24 -10.83 -3.86
CA LYS A 16 12.97 -11.34 -2.70
C LYS A 16 12.11 -11.15 -1.45
N HIS A 17 11.70 -12.26 -0.85
CA HIS A 17 10.99 -12.24 0.43
C HIS A 17 11.98 -12.43 1.58
N VAL A 18 12.08 -11.42 2.43
CA VAL A 18 12.90 -11.41 3.65
C VAL A 18 11.99 -11.51 4.88
N LYS A 19 12.51 -12.02 6.00
CA LYS A 19 11.71 -12.28 7.22
C LYS A 19 12.15 -11.47 8.43
N SER A 20 13.21 -10.68 8.32
CA SER A 20 13.72 -9.84 9.40
C SER A 20 14.08 -8.45 8.90
N GLU A 21 14.05 -7.47 9.80
CA GLU A 21 14.49 -6.09 9.52
C GLU A 21 15.97 -6.04 9.13
N THR A 22 16.82 -6.88 9.74
CA THR A 22 18.24 -6.98 9.38
C THR A 22 18.44 -7.44 7.94
N GLU A 23 17.74 -8.50 7.50
CA GLU A 23 17.78 -8.95 6.10
C GLU A 23 17.22 -7.86 5.17
N PHE A 24 16.11 -7.22 5.53
CA PHE A 24 15.54 -6.13 4.76
C PHE A 24 16.52 -4.99 4.56
N LEU A 25 17.20 -4.54 5.61
CA LEU A 25 18.21 -3.49 5.56
C LEU A 25 19.43 -3.89 4.72
N SER A 26 19.87 -5.14 4.83
CA SER A 26 20.94 -5.69 4.00
C SER A 26 20.55 -5.63 2.52
N GLU A 27 19.36 -6.08 2.15
CA GLU A 27 18.86 -6.06 0.77
C GLU A 27 18.66 -4.63 0.25
N LEU A 28 18.08 -3.74 1.07
CA LEU A 28 17.87 -2.34 0.72
C LEU A 28 19.20 -1.62 0.39
N SER A 29 20.26 -1.96 1.13
CA SER A 29 21.60 -1.38 0.94
C SER A 29 22.25 -1.72 -0.41
N THR A 30 21.78 -2.77 -1.09
CA THR A 30 22.29 -3.17 -2.42
C THR A 30 21.89 -2.19 -3.52
N ASN A 31 20.89 -1.34 -3.29
CA ASN A 31 20.28 -0.42 -4.26
C ASN A 31 19.72 -1.12 -5.53
N LEU A 32 19.48 -2.43 -5.48
CA LEU A 32 18.91 -3.19 -6.61
C LEU A 32 17.39 -3.03 -6.72
N TYR A 33 16.74 -2.69 -5.62
CA TYR A 33 15.27 -2.68 -5.52
C TYR A 33 14.69 -1.32 -5.91
N ARG A 34 13.64 -1.32 -6.75
CA ARG A 34 12.87 -0.12 -7.11
C ARG A 34 11.61 0.06 -6.26
N ILE A 35 11.11 -1.03 -5.71
CA ILE A 35 9.94 -1.08 -4.85
C ILE A 35 10.25 -1.94 -3.63
N VAL A 36 9.76 -1.52 -2.47
CA VAL A 36 9.72 -2.35 -1.27
C VAL A 36 8.28 -2.48 -0.77
N TRP A 37 7.98 -3.66 -0.24
CA TRP A 37 6.74 -3.91 0.48
C TRP A 37 7.06 -4.04 1.96
N VAL A 38 6.33 -3.30 2.80
CA VAL A 38 6.50 -3.34 4.25
C VAL A 38 5.18 -3.76 4.87
N ILE A 39 5.14 -5.00 5.36
CA ILE A 39 4.00 -5.55 6.11
C ILE A 39 4.28 -5.31 7.59
N SER A 40 3.49 -4.44 8.21
CA SER A 40 3.73 -4.01 9.58
C SER A 40 3.61 -5.14 10.58
N SER A 41 4.50 -5.14 11.58
CA SER A 41 4.38 -5.95 12.79
C SER A 41 3.99 -5.10 14.01
N SER A 42 3.95 -5.72 15.19
CA SER A 42 3.67 -5.06 16.46
C SER A 42 4.76 -4.12 16.97
N SER A 43 5.99 -4.22 16.44
CA SER A 43 7.15 -3.46 16.93
C SER A 43 8.25 -3.39 15.88
N THR A 44 8.98 -2.28 15.84
CA THR A 44 10.23 -2.16 15.08
C THR A 44 11.39 -2.62 15.96
N GLN A 45 12.18 -3.56 15.46
CA GLN A 45 13.30 -4.17 16.20
C GLN A 45 14.62 -3.44 15.95
N ASP A 46 14.85 -2.98 14.73
CA ASP A 46 16.05 -2.27 14.30
C ASP A 46 15.79 -0.76 14.25
N PRO A 47 16.47 0.06 15.08
CA PRO A 47 16.26 1.50 15.09
C PRO A 47 16.64 2.19 13.77
N ALA A 48 17.44 1.54 12.91
CA ALA A 48 17.80 2.07 11.59
C ALA A 48 16.71 1.87 10.54
N PHE A 49 15.72 1.01 10.78
CA PHE A 49 14.69 0.62 9.81
C PHE A 49 14.01 1.84 9.17
N ASP A 50 13.43 2.70 10.01
CA ASP A 50 12.66 3.85 9.53
C ASP A 50 13.54 4.84 8.76
N ALA A 51 14.76 5.09 9.24
CA ALA A 51 15.68 6.02 8.60
C ALA A 51 16.10 5.53 7.20
N ALA A 52 16.35 4.23 7.07
CA ALA A 52 16.68 3.61 5.79
C ALA A 52 15.48 3.65 4.83
N LEU A 53 14.27 3.37 5.32
CA LEU A 53 13.06 3.41 4.50
C LEU A 53 12.72 4.82 4.01
N ILE A 54 12.88 5.84 4.87
CA ILE A 54 12.73 7.25 4.50
C ILE A 54 13.76 7.65 3.43
N LYS A 55 15.02 7.24 3.62
CA LYS A 55 16.08 7.52 2.63
C LYS A 55 15.78 6.86 1.28
N PHE A 56 15.35 5.59 1.29
CA PHE A 56 14.94 4.87 0.10
C PHE A 56 13.83 5.62 -0.66
N HIS A 57 12.77 6.02 0.06
CA HIS A 57 11.66 6.78 -0.52
C HIS A 57 12.12 8.12 -1.12
N ALA A 58 12.92 8.88 -0.37
CA ALA A 58 13.44 10.17 -0.80
C ALA A 58 14.33 10.09 -2.04
N SER A 59 14.95 8.92 -2.27
CA SER A 59 15.79 8.62 -3.45
C SER A 59 15.01 8.05 -4.65
N GLY A 60 13.68 8.01 -4.59
CA GLY A 60 12.82 7.55 -5.69
C GLY A 60 12.33 6.12 -5.54
N GLY A 61 12.68 5.45 -4.45
CA GLY A 61 12.21 4.11 -4.15
C GLY A 61 10.71 4.08 -3.81
N ALA A 62 9.94 3.25 -4.49
CA ALA A 62 8.51 3.15 -4.27
C ALA A 62 8.17 2.26 -3.06
N ILE A 63 7.13 2.59 -2.30
CA ILE A 63 6.75 1.86 -1.09
C ILE A 63 5.31 1.36 -1.18
N PHE A 64 5.11 0.06 -0.97
CA PHE A 64 3.80 -0.49 -0.63
C PHE A 64 3.76 -0.79 0.87
N LEU A 65 3.00 0.02 1.60
CA LEU A 65 2.92 0.00 3.05
C LEU A 65 1.62 -0.66 3.49
N PHE A 66 1.77 -1.73 4.26
CA PHE A 66 0.67 -2.54 4.74
C PHE A 66 0.59 -2.45 6.26
N ALA A 67 -0.60 -2.17 6.77
CA ALA A 67 -0.94 -2.21 8.19
C ALA A 67 -2.18 -3.10 8.39
N ASP A 68 -2.54 -3.34 9.64
CA ASP A 68 -3.78 -4.00 10.04
C ASP A 68 -4.19 -3.41 11.40
N ASN A 69 -4.93 -4.13 12.25
CA ASN A 69 -5.27 -3.65 13.57
C ASN A 69 -4.05 -3.38 14.48
N VAL A 70 -4.20 -2.48 15.45
CA VAL A 70 -3.27 -2.34 16.58
C VAL A 70 -3.09 -3.72 17.27
N PRO A 71 -1.86 -4.20 17.51
CA PRO A 71 -0.58 -3.49 17.40
C PRO A 71 0.12 -3.57 16.03
N TYR A 72 -0.39 -4.30 15.04
CA TYR A 72 0.23 -4.56 13.73
C TYR A 72 0.24 -3.37 12.77
N ILE A 73 0.61 -2.21 13.29
CA ILE A 73 0.65 -0.91 12.59
C ILE A 73 2.04 -0.26 12.64
N THR A 74 2.96 -0.79 13.43
CA THR A 74 4.10 -0.01 13.94
C THR A 74 4.98 0.56 12.84
N HIS A 75 5.34 -0.26 11.85
CA HIS A 75 6.21 0.16 10.75
C HIS A 75 5.53 1.24 9.91
N ALA A 76 4.27 1.00 9.53
CA ALA A 76 3.50 1.93 8.74
C ALA A 76 3.27 3.26 9.47
N SER A 77 2.86 3.21 10.73
CA SER A 77 2.62 4.39 11.56
C SER A 77 3.91 5.19 11.77
N ASN A 78 5.05 4.53 11.99
CA ASN A 78 6.33 5.22 12.19
C ASN A 78 6.77 5.96 10.92
N PHE A 79 6.73 5.28 9.77
CA PHE A 79 7.08 5.88 8.48
C PHE A 79 6.16 7.06 8.15
N LEU A 80 4.84 6.84 8.20
CA LEU A 80 3.83 7.85 7.87
C LEU A 80 3.91 9.06 8.81
N ASN A 81 4.20 8.85 10.09
CA ASN A 81 4.32 9.93 11.05
C ASN A 81 5.56 10.79 10.76
N LYS A 82 6.72 10.13 10.57
CA LYS A 82 7.98 10.83 10.25
C LYS A 82 7.90 11.60 8.93
N LYS A 83 7.18 11.06 7.93
CA LYS A 83 7.13 11.64 6.59
C LYS A 83 6.01 12.66 6.40
N PHE A 84 4.83 12.40 6.96
CA PHE A 84 3.61 13.16 6.69
C PHE A 84 2.87 13.62 7.95
N GLY A 85 3.33 13.26 9.16
CA GLY A 85 2.61 13.56 10.40
C GLY A 85 1.31 12.77 10.59
N ILE A 86 1.23 11.58 9.97
CA ILE A 86 0.06 10.68 10.04
C ILE A 86 0.42 9.49 10.94
N THR A 87 -0.39 9.21 11.96
CA THR A 87 -0.30 7.98 12.77
C THR A 87 -1.43 7.02 12.42
N LEU A 88 -1.35 5.77 12.88
CA LEU A 88 -2.41 4.77 12.68
C LEU A 88 -3.03 4.35 14.01
N THR A 89 -4.30 3.98 13.99
CA THR A 89 -5.02 3.42 15.16
C THR A 89 -6.16 2.51 14.74
N GLY A 90 -6.75 1.80 15.69
CA GLY A 90 -7.97 1.01 15.49
C GLY A 90 -7.75 -0.50 15.40
N SER A 91 -8.84 -1.23 15.61
CA SER A 91 -8.93 -2.69 15.50
C SER A 91 -10.35 -3.04 15.08
N TYR A 92 -10.66 -2.74 13.82
CA TYR A 92 -12.01 -2.88 13.28
C TYR A 92 -12.13 -4.18 12.51
N GLY A 93 -13.20 -4.94 12.74
CA GLY A 93 -13.52 -6.11 11.92
C GLY A 93 -14.04 -5.66 10.57
N ALA A 94 -13.32 -6.02 9.50
CA ALA A 94 -13.53 -5.50 8.15
C ALA A 94 -13.81 -6.60 7.13
N GLN A 95 -14.30 -7.77 7.58
CA GLN A 95 -14.53 -9.01 6.80
C GLN A 95 -15.59 -8.88 5.68
N LEU A 96 -15.56 -7.76 4.97
CA LEU A 96 -16.48 -7.27 3.97
C LEU A 96 -15.67 -6.90 2.73
N THR A 97 -16.40 -6.47 1.71
CA THR A 97 -15.87 -6.19 0.39
C THR A 97 -16.25 -4.78 -0.01
N LEU A 98 -15.25 -4.00 -0.43
CA LEU A 98 -15.47 -2.71 -1.07
C LEU A 98 -15.98 -2.92 -2.48
N THR A 99 -16.85 -2.03 -2.94
CA THR A 99 -17.38 -2.07 -4.31
C THR A 99 -16.96 -0.84 -5.10
N TYR A 100 -16.69 -1.03 -6.39
CA TYR A 100 -16.31 0.08 -7.27
C TYR A 100 -17.44 1.10 -7.41
N LYS A 101 -17.08 2.38 -7.27
CA LYS A 101 -17.92 3.51 -7.67
C LYS A 101 -17.00 4.63 -8.15
N GLU A 102 -17.17 5.12 -9.38
CA GLU A 102 -16.22 6.04 -10.04
C GLU A 102 -15.74 7.19 -9.14
N LYS A 103 -16.66 7.84 -8.41
CA LYS A 103 -16.37 8.93 -7.46
C LYS A 103 -16.61 8.54 -5.98
N GLY A 104 -16.63 7.26 -5.69
CA GLY A 104 -16.94 6.70 -4.37
C GLY A 104 -15.77 6.60 -3.40
N TYR A 105 -14.59 7.15 -3.72
CA TYR A 105 -13.39 7.03 -2.88
C TYR A 105 -13.54 7.63 -1.46
N LEU A 106 -14.55 8.46 -1.22
CA LEU A 106 -14.92 8.96 0.12
C LEU A 106 -16.20 8.33 0.68
N GLU A 107 -16.87 7.48 -0.08
CA GLU A 107 -18.12 6.84 0.32
C GLU A 107 -17.85 5.51 1.03
N THR A 108 -18.50 5.29 2.16
CA THR A 108 -18.37 4.05 2.96
C THR A 108 -18.58 2.81 2.11
N GLY A 109 -17.64 1.87 2.17
CA GLY A 109 -17.72 0.59 1.46
C GLY A 109 -17.38 0.67 -0.04
N HIS A 110 -16.73 1.75 -0.46
CA HIS A 110 -16.40 1.98 -1.87
C HIS A 110 -14.94 2.34 -2.11
N PHE A 111 -14.46 1.98 -3.30
CA PHE A 111 -13.24 2.52 -3.88
C PHE A 111 -13.55 3.28 -5.17
N GLY A 112 -12.78 4.33 -5.42
CA GLY A 112 -12.89 5.21 -6.58
C GLY A 112 -12.21 4.69 -7.83
N GLN A 113 -12.27 5.49 -8.90
CA GLN A 113 -11.46 5.26 -10.09
C GLN A 113 -9.98 5.56 -9.82
N HIS A 114 -9.11 4.58 -10.03
CA HIS A 114 -7.66 4.72 -10.01
C HIS A 114 -7.00 3.52 -10.71
N ASP A 115 -5.80 3.68 -11.27
CA ASP A 115 -5.10 2.61 -12.02
C ASP A 115 -4.89 1.34 -11.19
N ILE A 116 -4.68 1.49 -9.88
CA ILE A 116 -4.52 0.35 -8.96
C ILE A 116 -5.79 -0.53 -8.87
N PHE A 117 -6.94 0.02 -9.25
CA PHE A 117 -8.23 -0.68 -9.25
C PHE A 117 -8.71 -1.09 -10.65
N THR A 118 -7.92 -0.90 -11.70
CA THR A 118 -8.33 -1.23 -13.07
C THR A 118 -8.77 -2.68 -13.20
N GLY A 119 -10.01 -2.87 -13.68
CA GLY A 119 -10.61 -4.18 -13.88
C GLY A 119 -11.01 -4.90 -12.58
N ILE A 120 -11.18 -4.17 -11.47
CA ILE A 120 -11.65 -4.69 -10.18
C ILE A 120 -13.00 -4.06 -9.88
N THR A 121 -14.00 -4.88 -9.58
CA THR A 121 -15.35 -4.40 -9.18
C THR A 121 -15.59 -4.53 -7.69
N ASN A 122 -14.86 -5.44 -7.05
CA ASN A 122 -14.99 -5.83 -5.65
C ASN A 122 -13.58 -6.01 -5.08
N LEU A 123 -13.31 -5.48 -3.89
CA LEU A 123 -12.02 -5.63 -3.19
C LEU A 123 -12.23 -6.06 -1.74
N TYR A 124 -11.64 -7.19 -1.34
CA TYR A 124 -11.65 -7.61 0.07
C TYR A 124 -10.84 -6.62 0.92
N GLU A 125 -11.42 -6.13 2.02
CA GLU A 125 -10.80 -5.09 2.86
C GLU A 125 -9.69 -5.64 3.76
N GLY A 126 -9.77 -6.92 4.12
CA GLY A 126 -9.01 -7.53 5.20
C GLY A 126 -9.94 -8.13 6.24
N HIS A 127 -9.40 -8.96 7.11
CA HIS A 127 -10.15 -9.51 8.24
C HIS A 127 -10.33 -8.45 9.33
N THR A 128 -9.26 -7.70 9.58
CA THR A 128 -9.25 -6.51 10.41
C THR A 128 -8.55 -5.37 9.68
N ILE A 129 -8.77 -4.14 10.15
CA ILE A 129 -8.12 -2.95 9.63
C ILE A 129 -7.76 -1.95 10.74
N CYS A 130 -6.80 -1.08 10.44
CA CYS A 130 -6.64 0.21 11.11
C CYS A 130 -7.19 1.37 10.26
N ARG A 131 -7.01 2.59 10.77
CA ARG A 131 -7.27 3.84 10.06
C ARG A 131 -6.20 4.89 10.34
N PRO A 132 -5.95 5.83 9.41
CA PRO A 132 -5.08 6.96 9.64
C PRO A 132 -5.68 7.98 10.61
N VAL A 133 -4.80 8.63 11.38
CA VAL A 133 -5.08 9.77 12.26
C VAL A 133 -4.20 10.92 11.80
N TYR A 134 -4.85 12.03 11.48
CA TYR A 134 -4.20 13.22 10.94
C TYR A 134 -3.99 14.24 12.05
N SER A 135 -2.74 14.63 12.29
CA SER A 135 -2.38 15.62 13.32
C SER A 135 -2.61 17.07 12.86
N THR A 136 -2.61 17.31 11.54
CA THR A 136 -2.72 18.64 10.94
C THR A 136 -3.51 18.61 9.62
N PRO A 137 -4.06 19.75 9.15
CA PRO A 137 -4.65 19.84 7.80
C PRO A 137 -3.67 19.42 6.69
N ALA A 138 -2.38 19.74 6.83
CA ALA A 138 -1.34 19.33 5.88
C ALA A 138 -1.20 17.80 5.83
N SER A 139 -1.17 17.13 6.98
CA SER A 139 -1.14 15.66 7.04
C SER A 139 -2.36 15.01 6.40
N ARG A 140 -3.54 15.66 6.49
CA ARG A 140 -4.79 15.16 5.89
C ARG A 140 -4.76 15.21 4.37
N SER A 141 -4.11 16.21 3.80
CA SER A 141 -4.00 16.38 2.35
C SER A 141 -2.72 15.75 1.78
N ALA A 142 -1.88 15.13 2.61
CA ALA A 142 -0.60 14.55 2.17
C ALA A 142 -0.78 13.28 1.32
N LEU A 143 -1.85 12.52 1.56
CA LEU A 143 -2.20 11.32 0.80
C LEU A 143 -3.56 11.50 0.12
N THR A 144 -3.69 11.00 -1.10
CA THR A 144 -4.97 10.91 -1.80
C THR A 144 -5.68 9.64 -1.38
N ILE A 145 -6.87 9.76 -0.79
CA ILE A 145 -7.70 8.60 -0.42
C ILE A 145 -8.33 8.02 -1.67
N LEU A 146 -8.20 6.71 -1.86
CA LEU A 146 -8.75 5.99 -3.00
C LEU A 146 -9.88 5.03 -2.60
N ALA A 147 -9.97 4.67 -1.31
CA ALA A 147 -11.04 3.86 -0.77
C ALA A 147 -11.41 4.22 0.67
N THR A 148 -12.70 4.20 0.97
CA THR A 148 -13.24 4.32 2.32
C THR A 148 -13.84 2.99 2.73
N SER A 149 -13.39 2.50 3.89
CA SER A 149 -13.80 1.22 4.45
C SER A 149 -15.30 1.17 4.77
N THR A 150 -15.83 -0.04 4.94
CA THR A 150 -17.19 -0.28 5.45
C THR A 150 -17.43 0.28 6.85
N ASP A 151 -16.38 0.55 7.63
CA ASP A 151 -16.44 1.28 8.92
C ASP A 151 -16.51 2.81 8.77
N GLY A 152 -16.43 3.34 7.54
CA GLY A 152 -16.49 4.76 7.22
C GLY A 152 -15.16 5.52 7.30
N ASN A 153 -14.04 4.84 7.53
CA ASN A 153 -12.71 5.47 7.60
C ASN A 153 -11.87 5.20 6.33
N PRO A 154 -10.85 6.04 6.03
CA PRO A 154 -9.95 5.76 4.92
C PRO A 154 -9.23 4.41 5.06
N ASN A 155 -9.29 3.60 4.00
CA ASN A 155 -8.71 2.24 3.96
C ASN A 155 -7.46 2.19 3.08
N ILE A 156 -7.55 2.73 1.86
CA ILE A 156 -6.46 2.75 0.86
C ILE A 156 -6.17 4.18 0.47
N ALA A 157 -4.90 4.57 0.53
CA ALA A 157 -4.44 5.91 0.18
C ALA A 157 -3.12 5.85 -0.59
N VAL A 158 -2.85 6.86 -1.41
CA VAL A 158 -1.61 6.95 -2.19
C VAL A 158 -0.94 8.30 -2.06
N PHE A 159 0.37 8.31 -2.26
CA PHE A 159 1.17 9.48 -2.54
C PHE A 159 1.71 9.34 -3.97
N ASP A 160 1.30 10.24 -4.86
CA ASP A 160 1.86 10.36 -6.21
C ASP A 160 2.67 11.66 -6.27
N PRO A 161 4.01 11.59 -6.18
CA PRO A 161 4.83 12.77 -6.19
C PRO A 161 4.73 13.51 -7.53
N PRO A 162 4.82 14.86 -7.54
CA PRO A 162 4.87 15.61 -8.79
C PRO A 162 6.12 15.23 -9.58
N ALA A 163 6.08 15.37 -10.91
CA ALA A 163 7.20 15.00 -11.80
C ALA A 163 8.54 15.70 -11.50
N THR A 164 8.53 16.79 -10.74
CA THR A 164 9.72 17.53 -10.28
C THR A 164 10.35 16.95 -9.00
N SER A 165 9.66 16.05 -8.32
CA SER A 165 10.13 15.41 -7.09
C SER A 165 11.03 14.21 -7.39
N THR A 166 12.01 13.98 -6.52
CA THR A 166 12.84 12.76 -6.56
C THR A 166 12.23 11.61 -5.77
N GLU A 167 11.11 11.84 -5.08
CA GLU A 167 10.51 10.84 -4.20
C GLU A 167 9.80 9.73 -4.98
N GLY A 168 9.73 8.54 -4.38
CA GLY A 168 8.97 7.43 -4.94
C GLY A 168 7.46 7.58 -4.72
N ARG A 169 6.69 6.81 -5.50
CA ARG A 169 5.26 6.60 -5.21
C ARG A 169 5.08 5.79 -3.94
N LEU A 170 4.00 6.04 -3.22
CA LEU A 170 3.61 5.23 -2.07
C LEU A 170 2.15 4.84 -2.13
N CYS A 171 1.86 3.60 -1.73
CA CYS A 171 0.52 3.12 -1.47
C CYS A 171 0.46 2.63 -0.02
N PHE A 172 -0.54 3.10 0.72
CA PHE A 172 -0.89 2.63 2.05
C PHE A 172 -2.20 1.84 1.98
N ASP A 173 -2.20 0.65 2.59
CA ASP A 173 -3.36 -0.22 2.75
C ASP A 173 -3.48 -0.65 4.21
N SER A 174 -4.67 -0.46 4.79
CA SER A 174 -4.90 -0.65 6.21
C SER A 174 -5.30 -2.07 6.63
N GLY A 175 -5.35 -3.06 5.72
CA GLY A 175 -5.80 -4.43 6.01
C GLY A 175 -4.95 -5.53 5.38
N PHE A 176 -3.72 -5.74 5.84
CA PHE A 176 -2.81 -6.70 5.23
C PHE A 176 -3.25 -8.17 5.31
N THR A 177 -4.21 -8.49 6.18
CA THR A 177 -4.84 -9.81 6.24
C THR A 177 -5.34 -10.33 4.89
N LYS A 178 -5.72 -9.44 3.95
CA LYS A 178 -6.08 -9.83 2.56
C LYS A 178 -4.95 -10.54 1.79
N LEU A 179 -3.69 -10.40 2.23
CA LEU A 179 -2.53 -11.04 1.59
C LEU A 179 -2.44 -12.55 1.88
N TYR A 180 -3.21 -13.07 2.84
CA TYR A 180 -3.17 -14.49 3.24
C TYR A 180 -4.54 -15.06 3.62
N ILE A 181 -5.52 -14.23 3.98
CA ILE A 181 -6.92 -14.61 4.17
C ILE A 181 -7.69 -14.17 2.93
N ASN A 182 -8.49 -15.09 2.37
CA ASN A 182 -9.40 -14.80 1.25
C ASN A 182 -8.71 -14.14 0.04
N TRP A 183 -7.46 -14.52 -0.23
CA TRP A 183 -6.67 -14.01 -1.37
C TRP A 183 -7.37 -14.16 -2.72
N ASP A 184 -8.08 -15.28 -2.90
CA ASP A 184 -8.78 -15.60 -4.15
C ASP A 184 -10.13 -14.85 -4.26
N ASP A 185 -10.55 -14.15 -3.20
CA ASP A 185 -11.77 -13.37 -3.18
C ASP A 185 -11.51 -11.95 -3.72
N ALA A 186 -12.55 -11.40 -4.34
CA ALA A 186 -12.69 -9.96 -4.59
C ALA A 186 -11.40 -9.27 -5.08
N GLY A 187 -10.85 -9.73 -6.21
CA GLY A 187 -9.86 -8.96 -6.98
C GLY A 187 -8.49 -8.73 -6.34
N THR A 188 -8.18 -9.29 -5.15
CA THR A 188 -6.93 -9.01 -4.42
C THR A 188 -5.67 -9.28 -5.25
N ALA A 189 -5.61 -10.39 -5.99
CA ALA A 189 -4.47 -10.69 -6.85
C ALA A 189 -4.24 -9.61 -7.93
N ARG A 190 -5.32 -9.10 -8.53
CA ARG A 190 -5.25 -8.04 -9.53
C ARG A 190 -4.86 -6.71 -8.89
N TYR A 191 -5.39 -6.41 -7.70
CA TYR A 191 -5.05 -5.20 -6.95
C TYR A 191 -3.55 -5.17 -6.64
N ILE A 192 -3.00 -6.27 -6.14
CA ILE A 192 -1.56 -6.41 -5.88
C ILE A 192 -0.71 -6.14 -7.12
N VAL A 193 -1.06 -6.75 -8.25
CA VAL A 193 -0.32 -6.55 -9.51
C VAL A 193 -0.44 -5.11 -9.99
N ASN A 194 -1.65 -4.55 -10.03
CA ASN A 194 -1.90 -3.19 -10.50
C ASN A 194 -1.17 -2.17 -9.63
N THR A 195 -1.27 -2.28 -8.30
CA THR A 195 -0.56 -1.41 -7.36
C THR A 195 0.94 -1.49 -7.54
N THR A 196 1.48 -2.69 -7.72
CA THR A 196 2.93 -2.86 -7.97
C THR A 196 3.34 -2.18 -9.27
N CYS A 197 2.61 -2.41 -10.37
CA CYS A 197 2.87 -1.78 -11.67
C CYS A 197 2.79 -0.25 -11.57
N TRP A 198 1.80 0.27 -10.84
CA TRP A 198 1.64 1.71 -10.62
C TRP A 198 2.81 2.28 -9.80
N LEU A 199 3.23 1.60 -8.74
CA LEU A 199 4.35 2.01 -7.89
C LEU A 199 5.68 2.09 -8.66
N VAL A 200 5.93 1.17 -9.61
CA VAL A 200 7.14 1.22 -10.46
C VAL A 200 6.99 2.09 -11.71
N GLY A 201 5.84 2.76 -11.91
CA GLY A 201 5.60 3.67 -13.03
C GLY A 201 5.37 3.01 -14.38
N ILE A 202 4.95 1.73 -14.41
CA ILE A 202 4.71 0.97 -15.66
C ILE A 202 3.26 1.14 -16.17
N GLY A 203 2.40 1.88 -15.46
CA GLY A 203 1.03 2.21 -15.89
C GLY A 203 1.00 3.38 -16.89
N GLY A 204 0.42 3.14 -18.08
CA GLY A 204 0.19 4.16 -19.09
C GLY A 204 -0.97 3.79 -20.00
N GLN A 205 -1.58 4.77 -20.66
CA GLN A 205 -2.62 4.52 -21.65
C GLN A 205 -1.98 4.09 -22.97
N ALA A 206 -2.39 2.93 -23.48
CA ALA A 206 -2.03 2.46 -24.81
C ALA A 206 -3.22 2.64 -25.75
N ALA A 207 -3.01 3.32 -26.88
CA ALA A 207 -3.93 3.29 -28.00
C ALA A 207 -3.49 2.20 -28.96
N MET A 208 -4.40 1.28 -29.30
CA MET A 208 -4.17 0.26 -30.33
C MET A 208 -5.16 0.49 -31.46
N SER A 209 -4.67 0.59 -32.70
CA SER A 209 -5.49 0.53 -33.91
C SER A 209 -5.22 -0.77 -34.65
N HIS A 210 -6.26 -1.34 -35.25
CA HIS A 210 -6.13 -2.31 -36.32
C HIS A 210 -6.75 -1.62 -37.55
N LEU A 211 -5.90 -1.24 -38.49
CA LEU A 211 -6.33 -0.85 -39.83
C LEU A 211 -6.48 -2.10 -40.69
#